data_AF-A0A927JM50-F1
#
_entry.id   AF-A0A927JM50-F1
#
_cell.length_a   1.000
_cell.length_b   1.000
_cell.length_c   1.000
_cell.angle_alpha   90.00
_cell.angle_beta   90.00
_cell.angle_gamma   90.00
#
_symmetry.space_group_name_H-M   'P 1'
#
loop_
_entity.id
_entity.type
_entity.pdbx_description
1 polymer ?
#
loop_
_entity_poly.entity_id
_entity_poly.type
_entity_poly.pdbx_seq_one_letter_code
_entity_poly.pdbx_strand_id
1 'polypeptide(L)'
;MTNDTSTADSSFKKDSDPQPDAQGQAALLLIESLIHSLLDNGALTKAQALEAIESAMQVKEESAEEEKEPVRTLHKSLGLMNNMKQSIGAHSGRYDDKAQEGPQTGR
;
A
#
# COMPACT_ATOMS: atom_id res chain seq x y z
N MET A 1 48.87 -21.77 15.20
CA MET A 1 47.41 -21.50 15.17
C MET A 1 47.16 -20.56 14.02
N THR A 2 46.75 -21.10 12.87
CA THR A 2 46.44 -20.34 11.64
C THR A 2 44.96 -20.04 11.64
N ASN A 3 44.58 -18.77 11.83
CA ASN A 3 43.19 -18.36 11.63
C ASN A 3 43.02 -17.92 10.19
N ASP A 4 42.64 -18.89 9.35
CA ASP A 4 41.97 -18.64 8.08
C ASP A 4 40.48 -18.47 8.36
N THR A 5 40.00 -17.24 8.47
CA THR A 5 38.56 -16.97 8.37
C THR A 5 38.30 -16.19 7.10
N SER A 6 38.09 -16.97 6.05
CA SER A 6 37.56 -16.58 4.76
C SER A 6 36.11 -16.07 4.88
N THR A 7 35.73 -15.27 3.88
CA THR A 7 34.38 -14.85 3.49
C THR A 7 33.63 -13.89 4.43
N ALA A 8 34.02 -12.61 4.40
CA ALA A 8 33.06 -11.53 4.54
C ALA A 8 32.43 -11.24 3.17
N ASP A 9 31.45 -12.05 2.77
CA ASP A 9 30.58 -11.75 1.62
C ASP A 9 29.35 -10.96 2.09
N SER A 10 29.59 -9.84 2.77
CA SER A 10 28.54 -8.85 3.01
C SER A 10 28.37 -8.00 1.75
N SER A 11 27.89 -8.63 0.68
CA SER A 11 27.39 -7.93 -0.49
C SER A 11 25.98 -7.38 -0.24
N PHE A 12 25.79 -6.64 0.87
CA PHE A 12 24.76 -5.60 0.90
C PHE A 12 25.29 -4.45 0.05
N LYS A 13 25.19 -4.60 -1.27
CA LYS A 13 25.40 -3.48 -2.18
C LYS A 13 24.35 -2.44 -1.82
N LYS A 14 24.80 -1.36 -1.22
CA LYS A 14 24.06 -0.11 -1.08
C LYS A 14 23.64 0.29 -2.48
N ASP A 15 22.38 0.01 -2.84
CA ASP A 15 21.82 0.45 -4.12
C ASP A 15 21.92 1.98 -4.14
N SER A 16 22.89 2.44 -4.93
CA SER A 16 23.30 3.84 -5.01
C SER A 16 22.58 4.54 -6.16
N ASP A 17 21.72 3.82 -6.87
CA ASP A 17 21.02 4.30 -8.05
C ASP A 17 19.53 4.42 -7.75
N PRO A 18 18.92 5.62 -7.81
CA PRO A 18 17.48 5.80 -7.68
C PRO A 18 16.81 5.35 -9.00
N GLN A 19 17.06 4.12 -9.43
CA GLN A 19 16.33 3.52 -10.52
C GLN A 19 14.85 3.45 -10.08
N PRO A 20 13.89 3.81 -10.95
CA PRO A 20 12.48 3.63 -10.62
C PRO A 20 12.26 2.16 -10.28
N ASP A 21 11.83 1.92 -9.03
CA ASP A 21 11.52 0.60 -8.51
C ASP A 21 10.30 0.04 -9.25
N ALA A 22 10.57 -0.56 -10.41
CA ALA A 22 9.53 -1.10 -11.30
C ALA A 22 8.69 -2.16 -10.60
N GLN A 23 9.30 -2.93 -9.69
CA GLN A 23 8.60 -3.90 -8.88
C GLN A 23 7.66 -3.22 -7.88
N GLY A 24 8.14 -2.21 -7.15
CA GLY A 24 7.31 -1.43 -6.24
C GLY A 24 6.17 -0.70 -6.96
N GLN A 25 6.41 -0.15 -8.15
CA GLN A 25 5.38 0.48 -8.97
C GLN A 25 4.32 -0.53 -9.45
N ALA A 26 4.74 -1.70 -9.92
CA ALA A 26 3.81 -2.76 -10.32
C ALA A 26 2.98 -3.24 -9.12
N ALA A 27 3.60 -3.44 -7.96
CA ALA A 27 2.90 -3.84 -6.74
C ALA A 27 1.84 -2.80 -6.32
N LEU A 28 2.17 -1.51 -6.36
CA LEU A 28 1.23 -0.44 -6.06
C LEU A 28 0.04 -0.42 -7.02
N LEU A 29 0.27 -0.51 -8.32
CA LEU A 29 -0.81 -0.55 -9.32
C LEU A 29 -1.71 -1.77 -9.14
N LEU A 30 -1.14 -2.93 -8.80
CA LEU A 30 -1.91 -4.14 -8.53
C LEU A 30 -2.77 -4.00 -7.27
N ILE A 31 -2.21 -3.42 -6.20
CA ILE A 31 -2.94 -3.17 -4.95
C ILE A 31 -4.06 -2.17 -5.17
N GLU A 32 -3.80 -1.08 -5.89
CA GLU A 32 -4.82 -0.08 -6.23
C GLU A 32 -5.96 -0.71 -7.05
N SER A 33 -5.62 -1.50 -8.07
CA SER A 33 -6.61 -2.22 -8.89
C SER A 33 -7.43 -3.23 -8.06
N LEU A 34 -6.78 -3.90 -7.10
CA LEU A 34 -7.45 -4.82 -6.19
C LEU A 34 -8.42 -4.08 -5.27
N ILE A 35 -8.02 -2.95 -4.69
CA ILE A 35 -8.91 -2.14 -3.83
C ILE A 35 -10.13 -1.68 -4.61
N HIS A 36 -9.95 -1.17 -5.84
CA HIS A 36 -11.08 -0.82 -6.70
C HIS A 36 -12.01 -2.02 -6.95
N SER A 37 -11.45 -3.20 -7.24
CA SER A 37 -12.26 -4.41 -7.46
C SER A 37 -13.05 -4.86 -6.23
N LEU A 38 -12.46 -4.73 -5.02
CA LEU A 38 -13.12 -5.04 -3.75
C LEU A 38 -14.22 -4.05 -3.39
N LEU A 39 -14.02 -2.78 -3.77
CA LEU A 39 -15.08 -1.80 -3.62
C LEU A 39 -16.22 -2.07 -4.62
N ASP A 40 -15.89 -2.43 -5.87
CA ASP A 40 -16.87 -2.66 -6.94
C ASP A 40 -17.76 -3.89 -6.67
N ASN A 41 -17.18 -4.94 -6.09
CA ASN A 41 -17.94 -6.13 -5.72
C ASN A 41 -18.72 -5.94 -4.40
N GLY A 42 -18.41 -4.90 -3.62
CA GLY A 42 -19.05 -4.57 -2.35
C GLY A 42 -18.48 -5.31 -1.13
N ALA A 43 -17.33 -5.98 -1.27
CA ALA A 43 -16.62 -6.62 -0.16
C ALA A 43 -15.98 -5.60 0.78
N LEU A 44 -15.72 -4.40 0.29
CA LEU A 44 -15.17 -3.28 1.04
C LEU A 44 -16.00 -2.03 0.75
N THR A 45 -16.27 -1.22 1.77
CA THR A 45 -16.82 0.13 1.57
C THR A 45 -15.69 1.14 1.36
N LYS A 46 -16.00 2.26 0.70
CA LYS A 46 -15.03 3.34 0.51
C LYS A 46 -14.45 3.84 1.85
N ALA A 47 -15.28 3.96 2.88
CA ALA A 47 -14.85 4.35 4.22
C ALA A 47 -13.84 3.36 4.80
N GLN A 48 -14.13 2.05 4.73
CA GLN A 48 -13.22 1.00 5.21
C GLN A 48 -11.89 0.97 4.44
N ALA A 49 -11.91 1.21 3.13
CA ALA A 49 -10.68 1.30 2.34
C ALA A 49 -9.80 2.48 2.77
N LEU A 50 -10.40 3.64 3.00
CA LEU A 50 -9.67 4.84 3.44
C LEU A 50 -9.11 4.65 4.86
N GLU A 51 -9.89 4.10 5.78
CA GLU A 51 -9.48 3.79 7.15
C GLU A 51 -8.33 2.76 7.18
N ALA A 52 -8.39 1.72 6.33
CA ALA A 52 -7.32 0.74 6.22
C ALA A 52 -6.00 1.37 5.74
N ILE A 53 -6.05 2.30 4.78
CA ILE A 53 -4.87 3.02 4.30
C ILE A 53 -4.31 3.94 5.38
N GLU A 54 -5.17 4.67 6.12
CA GLU A 54 -4.75 5.51 7.24
C GLU A 54 -4.06 4.68 8.34
N SER A 55 -4.64 3.53 8.68
CA SER A 55 -4.06 2.60 9.65
C SER A 55 -2.69 2.09 9.19
N ALA A 56 -2.55 1.74 7.91
CA ALA A 56 -1.28 1.30 7.33
C ALA A 56 -0.21 2.40 7.34
N MET A 57 -0.60 3.67 7.11
CA MET A 57 0.30 4.81 7.21
C MET A 57 0.81 4.99 8.64
N GLN A 58 -0.07 4.91 9.64
CA GLN A 58 0.33 4.99 11.05
C GLN A 58 1.30 3.87 11.42
N VAL A 59 1.00 2.62 11.06
CA VAL A 59 1.89 1.48 11.32
C VAL A 59 3.25 1.68 10.64
N LYS A 60 3.28 2.28 9.44
CA LYS A 60 4.53 2.56 8.74
C LYS A 60 5.37 3.63 9.46
N GLU A 61 4.74 4.66 10.02
CA GLU A 61 5.42 5.65 10.85
C GLU A 61 6.02 5.00 12.10
N GLU A 62 5.24 4.21 12.83
CA GLU A 62 5.69 3.49 14.03
C GLU A 62 6.84 2.52 13.71
N SER A 63 6.72 1.75 12.63
CA SER A 63 7.75 0.79 12.21
C SER A 63 9.04 1.48 11.77
N ALA A 64 8.94 2.64 11.10
CA ALA A 64 10.10 3.40 10.66
C ALA A 64 10.90 3.97 11.84
N GLU A 65 10.22 4.38 12.91
CA GLU A 65 10.86 4.80 14.15
C GLU A 65 11.62 3.64 14.82
N GLU A 66 11.02 2.44 14.87
CA GLU A 66 11.63 1.24 15.45
C GLU A 66 12.85 0.75 14.64
N GLU A 67 12.71 0.68 13.32
CA GLU A 67 13.73 0.16 12.41
C GLU A 67 14.82 1.20 12.08
N LYS A 68 14.70 2.44 12.57
CA LYS A 68 15.57 3.58 12.23
C LYS A 68 15.67 3.76 10.72
N GLU A 69 14.54 3.62 10.04
CA GLU A 69 14.46 3.74 8.60
C GLU A 69 14.91 5.16 8.16
N PRO A 70 15.62 5.31 7.03
CA PRO A 70 15.93 6.64 6.52
C PRO A 70 14.67 7.46 6.27
N VAL A 71 14.64 8.70 6.77
CA VAL A 71 13.50 9.64 6.62
C VAL A 71 13.02 9.77 5.17
N ARG A 72 13.95 9.73 4.21
CA ARG A 72 13.64 9.78 2.77
C ARG A 72 12.77 8.59 2.32
N THR A 73 13.03 7.39 2.85
CA THR A 73 12.29 6.18 2.50
C THR A 73 10.90 6.21 3.12
N LEU A 74 10.79 6.62 4.40
CA LEU A 74 9.51 6.85 5.07
C LEU A 74 8.65 7.85 4.30
N HIS A 75 9.18 9.03 3.97
CA HIS A 75 8.44 10.06 3.23
C HIS A 75 7.99 9.57 1.85
N LYS A 76 8.84 8.80 1.15
CA LYS A 76 8.46 8.23 -0.15
C LYS A 76 7.34 7.22 0.02
N SER A 77 7.41 6.35 1.02
CA SER A 77 6.39 5.34 1.32
C SER A 77 5.05 5.98 1.67
N LEU A 78 5.03 6.94 2.59
CA LEU A 78 3.83 7.70 2.96
C LEU A 78 3.25 8.49 1.80
N GLY A 79 4.11 9.08 0.96
CA GLY A 79 3.67 9.78 -0.26
C GLY A 79 2.93 8.86 -1.23
N LEU A 80 3.41 7.62 -1.40
CA LEU A 80 2.76 6.62 -2.26
C LEU A 80 1.41 6.18 -1.68
N MET A 81 1.32 5.95 -0.37
CA MET A 81 0.05 5.62 0.30
C MET A 81 -0.96 6.78 0.23
N ASN A 82 -0.49 8.02 0.39
CA ASN A 82 -1.33 9.19 0.26
C ASN A 82 -1.87 9.38 -1.17
N ASN A 83 -1.06 9.08 -2.20
CA ASN A 83 -1.53 9.07 -3.59
C ASN A 83 -2.63 8.03 -3.81
N MET A 84 -2.47 6.81 -3.27
CA MET A 84 -3.53 5.78 -3.33
C MET A 84 -4.82 6.25 -2.64
N LYS A 85 -4.70 6.84 -1.44
CA LYS A 85 -5.83 7.42 -0.70
C LYS A 85 -6.57 8.47 -1.54
N GLN A 86 -5.83 9.36 -2.20
CA GLN A 86 -6.41 10.38 -3.08
C GLN A 86 -7.09 9.78 -4.30
N SER A 87 -6.49 8.78 -4.93
CA SER A 87 -7.08 8.08 -6.09
C SER A 87 -8.42 7.44 -5.75
N ILE A 88 -8.47 6.68 -4.64
CA ILE A 88 -9.70 6.05 -4.14
C ILE A 88 -10.71 7.12 -3.70
N GLY A 89 -10.25 8.19 -3.05
CA GLY A 89 -11.07 9.31 -2.63
C GLY A 89 -11.71 10.06 -3.80
N ALA A 90 -10.97 10.28 -4.88
CA ALA A 90 -11.43 10.95 -6.09
C ALA A 90 -12.36 10.08 -6.94
N HIS A 91 -12.24 8.75 -6.87
CA HIS A 91 -13.14 7.84 -7.57
C HIS A 91 -14.57 8.00 -7.04
N SER A 92 -15.41 8.61 -7.87
CA SER A 92 -16.82 8.89 -7.62
C SER A 92 -17.64 8.20 -8.71
N GLY A 93 -18.14 7.00 -8.38
CA GLY A 93 -18.94 6.11 -9.22
C GLY A 93 -19.18 4.77 -8.51
N ARG A 94 -20.35 4.15 -8.74
CA ARG A 94 -20.88 2.86 -8.20
C ARG A 94 -20.77 2.53 -6.70
N TYR A 95 -20.11 3.31 -5.85
CA TYR A 95 -19.94 2.98 -4.42
C TYR A 95 -21.13 3.27 -3.51
N ASP A 96 -22.20 3.90 -4.02
CA ASP A 96 -23.43 4.20 -3.27
C ASP A 96 -24.64 3.34 -3.71
N ASP A 97 -24.52 2.52 -4.77
CA ASP A 97 -25.70 2.01 -5.49
C ASP A 97 -26.22 0.64 -5.00
N LYS A 98 -25.60 0.01 -3.99
CA LYS A 98 -26.07 -1.30 -3.47
C LYS A 98 -27.11 -1.21 -2.35
N ALA A 99 -27.65 -0.02 -2.07
CA ALA A 99 -28.76 0.15 -1.12
C ALA A 99 -30.16 -0.10 -1.73
N GLN A 100 -30.27 -0.61 -2.96
CA GLN A 100 -31.56 -0.90 -3.62
C GLN A 100 -31.70 -2.36 -4.07
N GLU A 101 -31.67 -3.30 -3.13
CA GLU A 101 -32.43 -4.54 -3.27
C GLU A 101 -33.56 -4.52 -2.23
N GLY A 102 -34.58 -3.72 -2.53
CA GLY A 102 -35.85 -3.75 -1.80
C GLY A 102 -36.56 -5.10 -2.01
N PRO A 103 -37.46 -5.50 -1.08
CA PRO A 103 -38.08 -6.81 -1.11
C PRO A 103 -38.89 -6.97 -2.40
N GLN A 104 -38.57 -7.98 -3.20
CA GLN A 104 -39.39 -8.41 -4.32
C GLN A 104 -40.71 -8.96 -3.76
N THR A 105 -41.72 -8.11 -3.63
CA THR A 105 -43.10 -8.53 -3.40
C THR A 105 -43.65 -9.06 -4.73
N GLY A 106 -43.43 -10.35 -4.97
CA GLY A 106 -44.15 -11.10 -6.01
C GLY A 106 -45.58 -11.34 -5.55
N ARG A 107 -46.54 -10.92 -6.39
CA ARG A 107 -47.97 -11.19 -6.28
C ARG A 107 -48.29 -12.67 -6.46
#